data_AF-A0A920PHF0-F1
#
_entry.id   AF-A0A920PHF0-F1
#
_cell.length_a   1.000
_cell.length_b   1.000
_cell.length_c   1.000
_cell.angle_alpha   90.00
_cell.angle_beta   90.00
_cell.angle_gamma   90.00
#
_symmetry.space_group_name_H-M   'P 1'
#
loop_
_entity.id
_entity.type
_entity.pdbx_description
1 polymer ?
#
loop_
_entity_poly.entity_id
_entity_poly.type
_entity_poly.pdbx_seq_one_letter_code
_entity_poly.pdbx_strand_id
1 'polypeptide(L)'
;MPIAGNLTKELTLNKSVKYALLGGDDYELCFTIPPHLESQFLDELSSESNLDFSCVGEIKGSDEVLTFGDKAYDLPNHMFEHFK
;
A
#
# COMPACT_ATOMS: atom_id res chain seq x y z
N MET A 1 -3.21 6.65 -1.27
CA MET A 1 -2.53 5.64 -0.42
C MET A 1 -3.55 5.07 0.54
N PRO A 2 -3.62 3.73 0.67
CA PRO A 2 -4.43 3.08 1.69
C PRO A 2 -3.75 3.33 3.05
N ILE A 3 -4.27 4.31 3.80
CA ILE A 3 -3.83 4.58 5.18
C ILE A 3 -5.10 4.53 6.03
N ALA A 4 -5.09 3.71 7.06
CA ALA A 4 -6.21 3.58 7.98
C ALA A 4 -6.63 4.95 8.55
N GLY A 5 -7.93 5.23 8.55
CA GLY A 5 -8.46 6.56 8.88
C GLY A 5 -8.21 7.01 10.32
N ASN A 6 -7.90 6.09 11.24
CA ASN A 6 -7.46 6.42 12.59
C ASN A 6 -6.03 6.98 12.61
N LEU A 7 -5.13 6.46 11.78
CA LEU A 7 -3.74 6.92 11.71
C LEU A 7 -3.63 8.36 11.20
N THR A 8 -4.48 8.76 10.26
CA THR A 8 -4.49 10.13 9.73
C THR A 8 -5.16 11.14 10.68
N LYS A 9 -6.06 10.67 11.56
CA LYS A 9 -6.69 11.49 12.60
C LYS A 9 -5.76 11.77 13.78
N GLU A 10 -4.97 10.78 14.19
CA GLU A 10 -4.21 10.83 15.44
C GLU A 10 -2.72 11.17 15.25
N LEU A 11 -2.18 11.02 14.03
CA LEU A 11 -0.75 11.16 13.76
C LEU A 11 -0.46 12.18 12.66
N THR A 12 0.79 12.62 12.61
CA THR A 12 1.30 13.37 11.45
C THR A 12 1.38 12.45 10.24
N LEU A 13 1.20 13.01 9.04
CA LEU A 13 1.26 12.26 7.77
C LEU A 13 2.49 11.35 7.67
N ASN A 14 3.69 11.85 8.04
CA ASN A 14 4.91 11.04 8.03
C ASN A 14 4.85 9.82 8.95
N LYS A 15 4.24 9.97 10.15
CA LYS A 15 4.03 8.84 11.06
C LYS A 15 2.99 7.88 10.52
N SER A 16 1.88 8.40 9.99
CA SER A 16 0.81 7.57 9.40
C SER A 16 1.35 6.72 8.23
N VAL A 17 2.16 7.31 7.35
CA VAL A 17 2.84 6.61 6.24
C VAL A 17 3.80 5.55 6.77
N LYS A 18 4.61 5.89 7.79
CA LYS A 18 5.53 4.92 8.40
C LYS A 18 4.78 3.70 8.97
N TYR A 19 3.66 3.92 9.65
CA TYR A 19 2.85 2.82 10.17
C TYR A 19 2.17 2.01 9.07
N ALA A 20 1.66 2.64 8.00
CA ALA A 20 1.11 1.91 6.85
C ALA A 20 2.13 1.02 6.13
N LEU A 21 3.42 1.38 6.19
CA LEU A 21 4.50 0.60 5.56
C LEU A 21 5.10 -0.48 6.47
N LEU A 22 5.12 -0.27 7.79
CA LEU A 22 5.89 -1.08 8.74
C LEU A 22 5.08 -1.65 9.91
N GLY A 23 3.83 -1.22 10.09
CA GLY A 23 3.00 -1.55 11.25
C GLY A 23 2.62 -3.02 11.29
N GLY A 24 2.21 -3.59 10.16
CA GLY A 24 1.68 -4.95 10.09
C GLY A 24 0.31 -5.07 10.78
N ASP A 25 -0.17 -6.31 10.93
CA ASP A 25 -1.48 -6.64 11.51
C ASP A 25 -2.70 -6.00 10.80
N ASP A 26 -2.52 -5.55 9.56
CA ASP A 26 -3.61 -4.97 8.75
C ASP A 26 -4.54 -6.06 8.16
N TYR A 27 -4.05 -7.30 8.01
CA TYR A 27 -4.76 -8.44 7.39
C TYR A 27 -5.34 -8.12 5.99
N GLU A 28 -4.76 -7.16 5.28
CA GLU A 28 -5.12 -6.79 3.92
C GLU A 28 -4.40 -7.63 2.86
N LEU A 29 -4.92 -7.63 1.63
CA LEU A 29 -4.29 -8.27 0.48
C LEU A 29 -3.48 -7.25 -0.32
N CYS A 30 -2.18 -7.52 -0.50
CA CYS A 30 -1.33 -6.81 -1.46
C CYS A 30 -1.00 -7.74 -2.63
N PHE A 31 -1.43 -7.37 -3.84
CA PHE A 31 -1.30 -8.18 -5.04
C PHE A 31 -1.08 -7.30 -6.28
N THR A 32 -0.76 -7.95 -7.40
CA THR A 32 -0.55 -7.32 -8.70
C THR A 32 -1.59 -7.79 -9.69
N ILE A 33 -2.05 -6.90 -10.57
CA ILE A 33 -2.91 -7.24 -11.70
C ILE A 33 -2.12 -7.07 -13.00
N PRO A 34 -2.08 -8.09 -13.89
CA PRO A 34 -1.53 -7.92 -15.22
C PRO A 34 -2.29 -6.84 -16.00
N PRO A 35 -1.61 -5.98 -16.80
CA PRO A 35 -2.28 -4.86 -17.48
C PRO A 35 -3.47 -5.26 -18.37
N HIS A 36 -3.43 -6.45 -18.96
CA HIS A 36 -4.52 -6.96 -19.81
C HIS A 36 -5.76 -7.43 -19.04
N LEU A 37 -5.69 -7.56 -17.71
CA LEU A 37 -6.81 -7.96 -16.84
C LEU A 37 -7.35 -6.80 -16.01
N GLU A 38 -6.73 -5.62 -16.05
CA GLU A 38 -7.10 -4.49 -15.19
C GLU A 38 -8.57 -4.08 -15.37
N SER A 39 -9.04 -3.93 -16.61
CA SER A 39 -10.45 -3.57 -16.87
C SER A 39 -11.42 -4.61 -16.33
N GLN A 40 -11.14 -5.90 -16.54
CA GLN A 40 -12.00 -6.97 -16.04
C GLN A 40 -12.07 -6.95 -14.51
N PHE A 41 -10.92 -6.79 -13.85
CA PHE A 41 -10.83 -6.72 -12.40
C PHE A 41 -11.65 -5.55 -11.83
N LEU A 42 -11.58 -4.37 -12.47
CA LEU A 42 -12.37 -3.20 -12.07
C LEU A 42 -13.88 -3.43 -12.27
N ASP A 43 -14.27 -4.06 -13.37
CA ASP A 43 -15.67 -4.39 -13.64
C ASP A 43 -16.24 -5.35 -12.60
N GLU A 44 -15.50 -6.43 -12.27
CA GLU A 44 -15.87 -7.40 -11.25
C GLU A 44 -15.98 -6.76 -9.86
N LEU A 45 -15.03 -5.91 -9.48
CA LEU A 45 -15.06 -5.19 -8.19
C LEU A 45 -16.16 -4.15 -8.08
N SER A 46 -16.49 -3.46 -9.18
CA SER A 46 -17.58 -2.49 -9.19
C SER A 46 -18.95 -3.12 -8.86
N SER A 47 -19.08 -4.44 -9.08
CA SER A 47 -20.28 -5.19 -8.73
C SER A 47 -20.38 -5.54 -7.23
N GLU A 48 -19.26 -5.47 -6.51
CA GLU A 48 -19.15 -5.74 -5.09
C GLU A 48 -19.16 -4.41 -4.29
N SER A 49 -20.29 -4.10 -3.68
CA SER A 49 -20.57 -2.76 -3.11
C SER A 49 -19.80 -2.39 -1.84
N ASN A 50 -19.03 -3.31 -1.25
CA ASN A 50 -18.43 -3.14 0.08
C ASN A 50 -16.90 -3.32 0.10
N LEU A 51 -16.22 -3.36 -1.04
CA LEU A 51 -14.77 -3.52 -1.06
C LEU A 51 -14.04 -2.24 -1.51
N ASP A 52 -13.25 -1.67 -0.60
CA ASP A 52 -12.31 -0.61 -0.93
C ASP A 52 -10.98 -1.22 -1.38
N PHE A 53 -10.41 -0.70 -2.46
CA PHE A 53 -9.07 -1.06 -2.92
C PHE A 53 -8.33 0.18 -3.44
N SER A 54 -7.02 0.08 -3.57
CA SER A 54 -6.18 1.16 -4.07
C SER A 54 -4.99 0.62 -4.83
N CYS A 55 -4.79 1.09 -6.07
CA CYS A 55 -3.52 0.89 -6.76
C CYS A 55 -2.44 1.74 -6.08
N VAL A 56 -1.37 1.09 -5.59
CA VAL A 56 -0.28 1.74 -4.84
C VAL A 56 1.04 1.81 -5.61
N GLY A 57 1.06 1.28 -6.84
CA GLY A 57 2.26 1.28 -7.67
C GLY A 57 2.14 0.35 -8.87
N GLU A 58 3.27 0.16 -9.55
CA GLU A 58 3.41 -0.68 -10.74
C GLU A 58 4.71 -1.47 -10.64
N ILE A 59 4.69 -2.75 -11.01
CA ILE A 59 5.91 -3.57 -11.10
C ILE A 59 6.70 -3.17 -12.35
N LYS A 60 7.95 -2.77 -12.17
CA LYS A 60 8.88 -2.38 -13.25
C LYS A 60 10.14 -3.24 -13.21
N GLY A 61 10.82 -3.35 -14.35
CA GLY A 61 11.99 -4.25 -14.53
C GLY A 61 13.33 -3.72 -14.01
N SER A 62 13.37 -2.57 -13.35
CA SER A 62 14.59 -1.94 -12.80
C SER A 62 14.35 -1.44 -11.38
N ASP A 63 15.44 -1.23 -10.62
CA ASP A 63 15.56 -0.75 -9.22
C ASP A 63 14.26 -0.45 -8.46
N GLU A 64 14.14 -1.05 -7.27
CA GLU A 64 13.05 -0.82 -6.33
C GLU A 64 13.04 0.66 -5.90
N VAL A 65 12.15 1.47 -6.48
CA VAL A 65 11.93 2.84 -6.05
C VAL A 65 10.60 2.92 -5.32
N LEU A 66 10.65 3.03 -3.99
CA LEU A 66 9.52 3.54 -3.25
C LEU A 66 9.53 5.07 -3.31
N THR A 67 8.41 5.68 -3.68
CA THR A 67 8.25 7.13 -3.64
C THR A 67 7.11 7.55 -2.73
N PHE A 68 7.27 8.72 -2.13
CA PHE A 68 6.18 9.43 -1.47
C PHE A 68 5.92 10.73 -2.23
N GLY A 69 4.88 10.71 -3.07
CA GLY A 69 4.73 11.70 -4.14
C GLY A 69 5.85 11.53 -5.18
N ASP A 70 6.50 12.64 -5.54
CA ASP A 70 7.60 12.65 -6.52
C ASP A 70 8.99 12.46 -5.92
N LYS A 71 9.08 12.12 -4.63
CA LYS A 71 10.36 11.99 -3.90
C LYS A 71 10.60 10.54 -3.53
N ALA A 72 11.85 10.08 -3.71
CA ALA A 72 12.30 8.80 -3.17
C ALA A 72 12.04 8.75 -1.65
N TYR A 73 11.52 7.61 -1.21
CA TYR A 73 11.24 7.33 0.18
C TYR A 73 12.20 6.25 0.67
N ASP A 74 13.02 6.59 1.66
CA ASP A 74 13.96 5.66 2.26
C ASP A 74 13.24 4.81 3.32
N LEU A 75 13.18 3.50 3.09
CA LEU A 75 12.51 2.56 3.99
C LEU A 75 13.35 2.34 5.25
N PRO A 76 12.79 2.47 6.46
CA PRO A 76 13.52 2.14 7.67
C PRO A 76 13.92 0.67 7.71
N ASN A 77 15.17 0.40 8.10
CA ASN A 77 15.78 -0.95 8.12
C ASN A 77 15.24 -1.92 9.19
N HIS A 78 14.20 -1.55 9.95
CA HIS A 78 13.67 -2.40 11.02
C HIS A 78 12.19 -2.68 10.80
N MET A 79 11.92 -3.90 10.34
CA MET A 79 10.58 -4.47 10.21
C MET A 79 10.30 -5.40 11.38
N PHE A 80 9.06 -5.90 11.49
CA PHE A 80 8.70 -6.88 12.50
C PHE A 80 9.48 -8.18 12.29
N GLU A 81 10.06 -8.72 13.36
CA GLU A 81 10.74 -10.00 13.40
C GLU A 81 10.53 -10.63 14.78
N HIS A 82 10.08 -11.88 14.83
CA HIS A 82 9.61 -12.52 16.08
C HIS A 82 10.69 -12.67 17.16
N PHE A 83 11.97 -12.76 16.80
CA PHE A 83 13.06 -13.12 17.71
C PHE A 83 14.30 -12.24 17.59
N LYS A 84 14.13 -11.02 17.05
CA LYS A 84 15.21 -10.03 17.00
C LYS A 84 15.21 -9.12 18.22
#